data_AF-A0A843JZ53-F1
#
_entry.id   AF-A0A843JZ53-F1
#
_cell.length_a   1.000
_cell.length_b   1.000
_cell.length_c   1.000
_cell.angle_alpha   90.00
_cell.angle_beta   90.00
_cell.angle_gamma   90.00
#
_symmetry.space_group_name_H-M   'P 1'
#
loop_
_entity.id
_entity.type
_entity.pdbx_description
1 polymer ?
#
loop_
_entity_poly.entity_id
_entity_poly.type
_entity_poly.pdbx_seq_one_letter_code
_entity_poly.pdbx_strand_id
1 'polypeptide(L)'
;MKKSILIFGLIVLVGLAAMCATPGSNQQPVKTPSPEPSPVGEILVNEKNSLNGNSYRSYPMALAKGSKVKFSYETLDKDDFDVYIISSPQHNYLTFYGISNTKKNTQYLRFYSGPKSEFEFTFPGDGLYYFVVHNTNNFQAQYYYTAILSSGEKLSKYQYVISEGSNVSISKDGWRSYATSLQKGEVIHIYYKVRQNEYRNLFARMYVLDSNGYKSFTISPADYSGRTLLYSTNERERDYEQLKWTAPEKGNYYIVFRNVDSPQALRFDYKIYKQY
;
A
#
# COMPACT_ATOMS: atom_id res chain seq x y z
N MET A 1 -44.49 -19.63 -5.38
CA MET A 1 -44.63 -18.56 -6.40
C MET A 1 -43.30 -17.83 -6.53
N LYS A 2 -42.58 -18.06 -7.63
CA LYS A 2 -41.31 -17.37 -7.94
C LYS A 2 -41.65 -15.93 -8.36
N LYS A 3 -41.11 -14.92 -7.68
CA LYS A 3 -41.14 -13.53 -8.14
C LYS A 3 -39.78 -13.21 -8.74
N SER A 4 -39.70 -13.28 -10.06
CA SER A 4 -38.57 -12.77 -10.85
C SER A 4 -38.77 -11.27 -11.02
N ILE A 5 -37.85 -10.45 -10.49
CA ILE A 5 -37.80 -9.02 -10.78
C ILE A 5 -36.67 -8.82 -11.79
N LEU A 6 -37.07 -8.56 -13.04
CA LEU A 6 -36.22 -8.05 -14.12
C LEU A 6 -36.03 -6.55 -13.89
N ILE A 7 -34.79 -6.10 -13.70
CA ILE A 7 -34.45 -4.68 -13.74
C ILE A 7 -33.79 -4.39 -15.08
N PHE A 8 -34.44 -3.53 -15.85
CA PHE A 8 -33.98 -3.03 -17.14
C PHE A 8 -32.68 -2.22 -16.98
N GLY A 9 -31.64 -2.65 -17.67
CA GLY A 9 -30.43 -1.85 -17.90
C GLY A 9 -30.74 -0.75 -18.91
N LEU A 10 -30.59 0.51 -18.49
CA LEU A 10 -30.61 1.67 -19.38
C LEU A 10 -29.27 1.72 -20.14
N ILE A 11 -29.25 1.22 -21.37
CA ILE A 11 -28.12 1.42 -22.29
C ILE A 11 -28.35 2.73 -23.01
N VAL A 12 -27.57 3.76 -22.66
CA VAL A 12 -27.52 5.01 -23.44
C VAL A 12 -26.69 4.75 -24.69
N LEU A 13 -27.37 4.57 -25.82
CA LEU A 13 -26.76 4.47 -27.14
C LEU A 13 -26.59 5.90 -27.69
N VAL A 14 -25.36 6.40 -27.76
CA VAL A 14 -25.05 7.66 -28.46
C VAL A 14 -24.81 7.32 -29.92
N GLY A 15 -25.85 7.44 -30.74
CA GLY A 15 -25.76 7.39 -32.20
C GLY A 15 -25.73 8.80 -32.78
N LEU A 16 -24.56 9.25 -33.24
CA LEU A 16 -24.42 10.36 -34.17
C LEU A 16 -24.77 9.86 -35.59
N ALA A 17 -25.76 10.46 -36.24
CA ALA A 17 -25.82 10.56 -37.70
C ALA A 17 -26.68 11.76 -38.11
N ALA A 18 -26.19 12.47 -39.12
CA ALA A 18 -26.67 13.76 -39.59
C ALA A 18 -27.61 13.64 -40.81
N MET A 19 -28.27 14.78 -41.09
CA MET A 19 -28.84 15.25 -42.37
C MET A 19 -30.27 14.83 -42.74
N CYS A 20 -31.23 15.78 -42.73
CA CYS A 20 -31.64 16.57 -43.91
C CYS A 20 -32.93 17.39 -43.69
N ALA A 21 -32.90 18.64 -44.17
CA ALA A 21 -33.98 19.51 -44.70
C ALA A 21 -35.09 20.12 -43.78
N THR A 22 -35.10 21.45 -43.78
CA THR A 22 -36.03 22.51 -43.27
C THR A 22 -37.38 22.60 -44.03
N PRO A 23 -38.36 23.53 -43.71
CA PRO A 23 -38.36 24.64 -42.72
C PRO A 23 -39.66 24.78 -41.87
N GLY A 24 -39.58 25.52 -40.74
CA GLY A 24 -40.79 26.13 -40.17
C GLY A 24 -40.71 26.60 -38.72
N SER A 25 -40.87 27.91 -38.53
CA SER A 25 -41.30 28.60 -37.30
C SER A 25 -40.22 29.03 -36.30
N ASN A 26 -40.12 30.37 -36.17
CA ASN A 26 -39.40 31.10 -35.14
C ASN A 26 -39.94 30.79 -33.74
N GLN A 27 -39.18 30.05 -32.94
CA GLN A 27 -39.20 30.19 -31.49
C GLN A 27 -37.76 30.10 -31.00
N GLN A 28 -37.23 31.21 -30.48
CA GLN A 28 -36.00 31.19 -29.67
C GLN A 28 -36.31 30.42 -28.37
N PRO A 29 -35.63 29.30 -28.08
CA PRO A 29 -35.66 28.74 -26.74
C PRO A 29 -34.72 29.56 -25.86
N VAL A 30 -35.25 30.06 -24.75
CA VAL A 30 -34.46 30.57 -23.63
C VAL A 30 -33.45 29.49 -23.23
N LYS A 31 -32.15 29.81 -23.32
CA LYS A 31 -31.07 28.93 -22.84
C LYS A 31 -31.15 28.88 -21.32
N THR A 32 -31.77 27.83 -20.78
CA THR A 32 -31.49 27.39 -19.42
C THR A 32 -30.01 26.99 -19.36
N PRO A 33 -29.20 27.50 -18.42
CA PRO A 33 -27.83 27.02 -18.29
C PRO A 33 -27.87 25.53 -17.98
N SER A 34 -27.37 24.74 -18.92
CA SER A 34 -27.08 23.34 -18.67
C SER A 34 -26.08 23.29 -17.51
N PRO A 35 -26.24 22.41 -16.51
CA PRO A 35 -25.16 22.15 -15.56
C PRO A 35 -23.97 21.72 -16.42
N GLU A 36 -22.88 22.48 -16.40
CA GLU A 36 -21.62 21.99 -16.93
C GLU A 36 -21.37 20.63 -16.26
N PRO A 37 -21.05 19.57 -17.03
CA PRO A 37 -20.59 18.35 -16.39
C PRO A 37 -19.33 18.74 -15.61
N SER A 38 -19.44 18.72 -14.28
CA SER A 38 -18.28 18.77 -13.40
C SER A 38 -17.23 17.83 -13.99
N PRO A 39 -15.94 18.22 -14.08
CA PRO A 39 -14.93 17.34 -14.63
C PRO A 39 -14.96 16.06 -13.78
N VAL A 40 -15.48 14.98 -14.37
CA VAL A 40 -15.59 13.70 -13.69
C VAL A 40 -14.15 13.22 -13.57
N GLY A 41 -13.59 13.35 -12.37
CA GLY A 41 -12.25 12.86 -12.08
C GLY A 41 -12.11 11.39 -12.48
N GLU A 42 -10.87 10.92 -12.70
CA GLU A 42 -10.64 9.53 -13.10
C GLU A 42 -11.17 8.57 -12.01
N ILE A 43 -12.09 7.68 -12.38
CA ILE A 43 -12.61 6.66 -11.48
C ILE A 43 -11.50 5.64 -11.23
N LEU A 44 -11.01 5.57 -9.99
CA LEU A 44 -10.03 4.58 -9.57
C LEU A 44 -10.71 3.24 -9.26
N VAL A 45 -11.84 3.30 -8.55
CA VAL A 45 -12.64 2.13 -8.17
C VAL A 45 -14.10 2.55 -8.09
N ASN A 46 -15.01 1.68 -8.53
CA ASN A 46 -16.44 1.80 -8.31
C ASN A 46 -17.07 0.41 -8.25
N GLU A 47 -17.22 -0.14 -7.05
CA GLU A 47 -17.59 -1.54 -6.86
C GLU A 47 -18.65 -1.73 -5.78
N LYS A 48 -19.50 -2.73 -6.00
CA LYS A 48 -20.33 -3.37 -4.97
C LYS A 48 -19.65 -4.67 -4.55
N ASN A 49 -19.46 -4.88 -3.25
CA ASN A 49 -18.75 -6.04 -2.74
C ASN A 49 -19.43 -6.66 -1.51
N SER A 50 -19.10 -7.92 -1.25
CA SER A 50 -19.37 -8.61 0.02
C SER A 50 -18.06 -8.83 0.77
N LEU A 51 -18.08 -8.65 2.09
CA LEU A 51 -16.92 -8.85 2.97
C LEU A 51 -17.32 -9.74 4.14
N ASN A 52 -16.59 -10.84 4.34
CA ASN A 52 -16.82 -11.76 5.45
C ASN A 52 -16.60 -11.05 6.80
N GLY A 53 -17.21 -11.58 7.86
CA GLY A 53 -16.97 -11.06 9.21
C GLY A 53 -15.50 -11.16 9.62
N ASN A 54 -15.03 -10.19 10.40
CA ASN A 54 -13.64 -10.05 10.87
C ASN A 54 -12.60 -10.11 9.75
N SER A 55 -12.95 -9.61 8.56
CA SER A 55 -12.07 -9.60 7.40
C SER A 55 -11.97 -8.22 6.79
N TYR A 56 -10.90 -7.98 6.04
CA TYR A 56 -10.65 -6.71 5.38
C TYR A 56 -10.39 -6.93 3.89
N ARG A 57 -10.60 -5.86 3.12
CA ARG A 57 -10.15 -5.74 1.74
C ARG A 57 -9.33 -4.46 1.59
N SER A 58 -8.23 -4.53 0.87
CA SER A 58 -7.38 -3.39 0.58
C SER A 58 -7.41 -3.08 -0.93
N TYR A 59 -7.43 -1.79 -1.24
CA TYR A 59 -7.47 -1.25 -2.59
C TYR A 59 -6.20 -0.44 -2.85
N PRO A 60 -5.25 -0.94 -3.66
CA PRO A 60 -4.01 -0.25 -3.95
C PRO A 60 -4.23 0.98 -4.81
N MET A 61 -3.54 2.07 -4.51
CA MET A 61 -3.54 3.32 -5.27
C MET A 61 -2.13 3.87 -5.34
N ALA A 62 -1.53 3.84 -6.53
CA ALA A 62 -0.21 4.41 -6.79
C ALA A 62 -0.38 5.86 -7.27
N LEU A 63 -0.02 6.83 -6.43
CA LEU A 63 -0.38 8.25 -6.61
C LEU A 63 0.84 9.15 -6.43
N ALA A 64 0.90 10.20 -7.23
CA ALA A 64 1.86 11.27 -7.07
C ALA A 64 1.52 12.14 -5.83
N LYS A 65 2.52 12.83 -5.32
CA LYS A 65 2.39 13.79 -4.23
C LYS A 65 1.41 14.88 -4.61
N GLY A 66 0.50 15.20 -3.69
CA GLY A 66 -0.52 16.24 -3.88
C GLY A 66 -1.74 15.77 -4.66
N SER A 67 -1.75 14.54 -5.19
CA SER A 67 -2.96 13.94 -5.75
C SER A 67 -4.08 13.92 -4.72
N LYS A 68 -5.31 14.20 -5.15
CA LYS A 68 -6.51 14.20 -4.32
C LYS A 68 -7.46 13.13 -4.79
N VAL A 69 -7.94 12.33 -3.85
CA VAL A 69 -8.93 11.29 -4.13
C VAL A 69 -10.15 11.52 -3.24
N LYS A 70 -11.31 11.56 -3.88
CA LYS A 70 -12.62 11.56 -3.23
C LYS A 70 -13.06 10.12 -3.03
N PHE A 71 -13.23 9.74 -1.77
CA PHE A 71 -13.68 8.43 -1.35
C PHE A 71 -15.15 8.53 -0.92
N SER A 72 -15.92 7.52 -1.29
CA SER A 72 -17.26 7.28 -0.77
C SER A 72 -17.40 5.79 -0.46
N TYR A 73 -17.98 5.47 0.70
CA TYR A 73 -18.40 4.12 1.02
C TYR A 73 -19.74 4.12 1.75
N GLU A 74 -20.50 3.05 1.57
CA GLU A 74 -21.76 2.82 2.27
C GLU A 74 -22.03 1.32 2.39
N THR A 75 -22.32 0.84 3.60
CA THR A 75 -22.80 -0.51 3.87
C THR A 75 -24.30 -0.59 3.59
N LEU A 76 -24.74 -1.69 2.97
CA LEU A 76 -26.14 -1.81 2.53
C LEU A 76 -27.09 -2.00 3.71
N ASP A 77 -26.64 -2.74 4.72
CA ASP A 77 -27.42 -3.10 5.90
C ASP A 77 -27.23 -2.11 7.06
N LYS A 78 -26.52 -0.99 6.82
CA LYS A 78 -26.16 0.04 7.81
C LYS A 78 -25.34 -0.48 9.00
N ASP A 79 -24.62 -1.58 8.80
CA ASP A 79 -23.64 -2.06 9.76
C ASP A 79 -22.37 -1.20 9.73
N ASP A 80 -21.74 -1.06 10.89
CA ASP A 80 -20.51 -0.29 11.02
C ASP A 80 -19.31 -1.07 10.48
N PHE A 81 -18.56 -0.42 9.61
CA PHE A 81 -17.27 -0.85 9.09
C PHE A 81 -16.19 0.15 9.51
N ASP A 82 -14.97 -0.34 9.74
CA ASP A 82 -13.79 0.50 9.84
C ASP A 82 -13.23 0.74 8.43
N VAL A 83 -13.01 2.00 8.06
CA VAL A 83 -12.31 2.35 6.82
C VAL A 83 -11.11 3.24 7.11
N TYR A 84 -10.02 3.01 6.39
CA TYR A 84 -8.79 3.76 6.62
C TYR A 84 -7.85 3.77 5.42
N ILE A 85 -6.98 4.79 5.40
CA ILE A 85 -5.88 4.89 4.43
C ILE A 85 -4.58 4.58 5.15
N ILE A 86 -3.76 3.70 4.57
CA ILE A 86 -2.43 3.34 5.07
C ILE A 86 -1.38 3.36 3.95
N SER A 87 -0.12 3.54 4.31
CA SER A 87 1.02 3.44 3.40
C SER A 87 1.42 1.98 3.14
N SER A 88 2.24 1.71 2.11
CA SER A 88 2.70 0.34 1.84
C SER A 88 3.47 -0.33 2.98
N PRO A 89 4.30 0.35 3.82
CA PRO A 89 4.90 -0.31 4.99
C PRO A 89 3.86 -0.77 6.02
N GLN A 90 2.82 0.05 6.23
CA GLN A 90 1.73 -0.27 7.14
C GLN A 90 0.84 -1.40 6.56
N HIS A 91 0.62 -1.42 5.25
CA HIS A 91 -0.05 -2.53 4.58
C HIS A 91 0.77 -3.83 4.69
N ASN A 92 2.09 -3.77 4.47
CA ASN A 92 2.98 -4.93 4.66
C ASN A 92 2.87 -5.48 6.09
N TYR A 93 2.87 -4.59 7.09
CA TYR A 93 2.67 -4.97 8.49
C TYR A 93 1.31 -5.64 8.72
N LEU A 94 0.23 -5.07 8.18
CA LEU A 94 -1.13 -5.64 8.24
C LEU A 94 -1.18 -7.05 7.61
N THR A 95 -0.63 -7.22 6.41
CA THR A 95 -0.63 -8.51 5.71
C THR A 95 0.17 -9.57 6.49
N PHE A 96 1.30 -9.19 7.06
CA PHE A 96 2.20 -10.14 7.72
C PHE A 96 1.74 -10.53 9.14
N TYR A 97 1.28 -9.56 9.93
CA TYR A 97 0.93 -9.77 11.34
C TYR A 97 -0.57 -9.93 11.59
N GLY A 98 -1.39 -9.72 10.56
CA GLY A 98 -2.84 -9.84 10.64
C GLY A 98 -3.51 -8.69 11.40
N ILE A 99 -4.84 -8.67 11.30
CA ILE A 99 -5.65 -7.53 11.75
C ILE A 99 -5.68 -7.34 13.27
N SER A 100 -5.54 -8.42 14.04
CA SER A 100 -5.50 -8.36 15.51
C SER A 100 -4.31 -7.55 16.03
N ASN A 101 -3.18 -7.59 15.32
CA ASN A 101 -1.98 -6.81 15.67
C ASN A 101 -2.03 -5.37 15.14
N THR A 102 -2.82 -5.08 14.11
CA THR A 102 -2.88 -3.74 13.51
C THR A 102 -3.49 -2.67 14.40
N LYS A 103 -4.49 -3.00 15.23
CA LYS A 103 -5.11 -2.01 16.14
C LYS A 103 -4.13 -1.37 17.13
N LYS A 104 -2.98 -2.01 17.40
CA LYS A 104 -1.97 -1.52 18.35
C LYS A 104 -0.89 -0.64 17.72
N ASN A 105 -0.54 -0.89 16.45
CA ASN A 105 0.67 -0.34 15.83
C ASN A 105 0.44 0.32 14.48
N THR A 106 -0.79 0.34 13.96
CA THR A 106 -1.07 0.94 12.66
C THR A 106 -1.11 2.46 12.75
N GLN A 107 -0.39 3.10 11.83
CA GLN A 107 -0.44 4.53 11.62
C GLN A 107 -1.37 4.82 10.44
N TYR A 108 -2.61 5.20 10.76
CA TYR A 108 -3.60 5.59 9.78
C TYR A 108 -3.29 7.00 9.26
N LEU A 109 -3.31 7.18 7.94
CA LEU A 109 -3.32 8.51 7.32
C LEU A 109 -4.71 9.16 7.43
N ARG A 110 -5.75 8.31 7.41
CA ARG A 110 -7.14 8.67 7.64
C ARG A 110 -7.83 7.44 8.24
N PHE A 111 -8.76 7.66 9.18
CA PHE A 111 -9.57 6.60 9.77
C PHE A 111 -11.00 7.10 9.95
N TYR A 112 -11.95 6.21 9.73
CA TYR A 112 -13.36 6.41 10.04
C TYR A 112 -13.98 5.06 10.43
N SER A 113 -14.99 5.10 11.30
CA SER A 113 -15.79 3.93 11.67
C SER A 113 -17.27 4.31 11.59
N GLY A 114 -18.08 3.48 10.95
CA GLY A 114 -19.51 3.73 10.76
C GLY A 114 -20.08 3.02 9.54
N PRO A 115 -21.35 3.29 9.18
CA PRO A 115 -22.00 2.59 8.06
C PRO A 115 -21.76 3.26 6.71
N LYS A 116 -21.34 4.53 6.72
CA LYS A 116 -21.05 5.29 5.50
C LYS A 116 -20.05 6.40 5.79
N SER A 117 -19.29 6.80 4.78
CA SER A 117 -18.46 8.00 4.82
C SER A 117 -18.20 8.53 3.42
N GLU A 118 -18.09 9.85 3.32
CA GLU A 118 -17.62 10.54 2.13
C GLU A 118 -16.57 11.56 2.55
N PHE A 119 -15.39 11.50 1.95
CA PHE A 119 -14.31 12.43 2.25
C PHE A 119 -13.33 12.54 1.08
N GLU A 120 -12.63 13.66 1.02
CA GLU A 120 -11.49 13.84 0.13
C GLU A 120 -10.18 13.79 0.92
N PHE A 121 -9.14 13.18 0.35
CA PHE A 121 -7.82 13.09 0.96
C PHE A 121 -6.74 13.50 -0.03
N THR A 122 -5.81 14.35 0.42
CA THR A 122 -4.63 14.78 -0.35
C THR A 122 -3.42 13.96 0.07
N PHE A 123 -2.77 13.29 -0.87
CA PHE A 123 -1.66 12.38 -0.59
C PHE A 123 -0.34 13.13 -0.36
N PRO A 124 0.39 12.83 0.74
CA PRO A 124 1.52 13.67 1.17
C PRO A 124 2.82 13.43 0.39
N GLY A 125 2.92 12.34 -0.37
CA GLY A 125 4.12 11.95 -1.11
C GLY A 125 3.81 11.04 -2.28
N ASP A 126 4.80 10.84 -3.13
CA ASP A 126 4.74 9.83 -4.19
C ASP A 126 4.77 8.44 -3.54
N GLY A 127 3.83 7.58 -3.89
CA GLY A 127 3.90 6.20 -3.41
C GLY A 127 2.66 5.37 -3.65
N LEU A 128 2.73 4.14 -3.15
CA LEU A 128 1.64 3.21 -3.12
C LEU A 128 0.94 3.26 -1.77
N TYR A 129 -0.34 3.60 -1.81
CA TYR A 129 -1.23 3.69 -0.66
C TYR A 129 -2.34 2.65 -0.78
N TYR A 130 -2.98 2.38 0.34
CA TYR A 130 -4.09 1.44 0.41
C TYR A 130 -5.26 2.08 1.13
N PHE A 131 -6.41 2.11 0.47
CA PHE A 131 -7.68 2.27 1.14
C PHE A 131 -8.14 0.90 1.60
N VAL A 132 -8.45 0.76 2.88
CA VAL A 132 -8.82 -0.50 3.49
C VAL A 132 -10.24 -0.38 4.03
N VAL A 133 -11.05 -1.38 3.69
CA VAL A 133 -12.40 -1.57 4.20
C VAL A 133 -12.38 -2.81 5.08
N HIS A 134 -12.72 -2.65 6.36
CA HIS A 134 -12.66 -3.70 7.37
C HIS A 134 -14.04 -3.92 7.97
N ASN A 135 -14.57 -5.12 7.77
CA ASN A 135 -15.79 -5.58 8.42
C ASN A 135 -15.46 -6.07 9.82
N THR A 136 -15.75 -5.24 10.82
CA THR A 136 -15.55 -5.55 12.25
C THR A 136 -16.63 -6.45 12.83
N ASN A 137 -17.68 -6.76 12.06
CA ASN A 137 -18.77 -7.62 12.49
C ASN A 137 -18.39 -9.11 12.38
N ASN A 138 -19.15 -9.97 13.04
CA ASN A 138 -18.94 -11.42 13.01
C ASN A 138 -19.67 -12.12 11.85
N PHE A 139 -20.31 -11.37 10.96
CA PHE A 139 -21.10 -11.88 9.83
C PHE A 139 -20.71 -11.19 8.53
N GLN A 140 -21.04 -11.82 7.40
CA GLN A 140 -20.80 -11.24 6.08
C GLN A 140 -21.77 -10.07 5.84
N ALA A 141 -21.25 -8.96 5.31
CA ALA A 141 -22.03 -7.79 4.96
C ALA A 141 -21.62 -7.24 3.58
N GLN A 142 -22.54 -6.50 2.94
CA GLN A 142 -22.31 -5.88 1.64
C GLN A 142 -22.03 -4.38 1.78
N TYR A 143 -21.22 -3.85 0.87
CA TYR A 143 -20.92 -2.42 0.80
C TYR A 143 -20.70 -1.95 -0.64
N TYR A 144 -20.96 -0.67 -0.86
CA TYR A 144 -20.51 0.09 -2.02
C TYR A 144 -19.24 0.86 -1.66
N TYR A 145 -18.32 0.93 -2.62
CA TYR A 145 -17.10 1.72 -2.51
C TYR A 145 -16.81 2.42 -3.83
N THR A 146 -16.49 3.70 -3.73
CA THR A 146 -16.06 4.54 -4.84
C THR A 146 -14.83 5.34 -4.46
N ALA A 147 -13.85 5.40 -5.35
CA ALA A 147 -12.71 6.29 -5.28
C ALA A 147 -12.51 7.00 -6.62
N ILE A 148 -12.45 8.33 -6.58
CA ILE A 148 -12.33 9.19 -7.76
C ILE A 148 -11.11 10.09 -7.56
N LEU A 149 -10.15 10.02 -8.47
CA LEU A 149 -9.02 10.95 -8.52
C LEU A 149 -9.55 12.32 -8.98
N SER A 150 -9.76 13.23 -8.04
CA SER A 150 -10.32 14.55 -8.30
C SER A 150 -9.28 15.53 -8.84
N SER A 151 -8.00 15.34 -8.51
CA SER A 151 -6.86 16.07 -9.10
C SER A 151 -5.53 15.35 -8.88
N GLY A 152 -4.51 15.70 -9.65
CA GLY A 152 -3.20 15.06 -9.65
C GLY A 152 -3.14 13.84 -10.57
N GLU A 153 -2.16 12.97 -10.35
CA GLU A 153 -1.82 11.88 -11.27
C GLU A 153 -1.56 10.56 -10.55
N LYS A 154 -1.73 9.47 -11.30
CA LYS A 154 -1.30 8.13 -10.91
C LYS A 154 0.15 7.90 -11.31
N LEU A 155 0.84 7.10 -10.51
CA LEU A 155 2.19 6.68 -10.82
C LEU A 155 2.17 5.50 -11.79
N SER A 156 2.85 5.63 -12.92
CA SER A 156 3.08 4.54 -13.86
C SER A 156 4.17 3.56 -13.38
N LYS A 157 5.08 4.04 -12.53
CA LYS A 157 6.11 3.24 -11.84
C LYS A 157 6.11 3.61 -10.37
N TYR A 158 6.14 2.61 -9.50
CA TYR A 158 6.06 2.85 -8.06
C TYR A 158 6.83 1.80 -7.28
N GLN A 159 7.09 2.13 -6.01
CA GLN A 159 7.74 1.22 -5.08
C GLN A 159 6.71 0.71 -4.08
N TYR A 160 6.62 -0.62 -3.93
CA TYR A 160 6.03 -1.20 -2.73
C TYR A 160 7.10 -1.18 -1.64
N VAL A 161 7.08 -0.16 -0.79
CA VAL A 161 8.00 -0.04 0.35
C VAL A 161 7.56 -1.03 1.43
N ILE A 162 8.42 -2.00 1.71
CA ILE A 162 8.24 -3.02 2.75
C ILE A 162 8.48 -2.38 4.12
N SER A 163 9.58 -1.65 4.25
CA SER A 163 9.94 -0.91 5.45
C SER A 163 10.99 0.13 5.12
N GLU A 164 10.97 1.25 5.83
CA GLU A 164 11.98 2.29 5.74
C GLU A 164 12.13 2.98 7.09
N GLY A 165 13.29 3.57 7.32
CA GLY A 165 13.56 4.29 8.55
C GLY A 165 14.75 5.21 8.43
N SER A 166 14.69 6.30 9.18
CA SER A 166 15.76 7.28 9.30
C SER A 166 16.28 7.31 10.73
N ASN A 167 17.60 7.44 10.87
CA ASN A 167 18.32 7.52 12.14
C ASN A 167 18.00 6.34 13.08
N VAL A 168 17.82 5.14 12.52
CA VAL A 168 17.46 3.96 13.27
C VAL A 168 18.69 3.46 14.03
N SER A 169 18.52 3.22 15.33
CA SER A 169 19.61 2.78 16.21
C SER A 169 19.56 1.27 16.47
N ILE A 170 20.71 0.62 16.42
CA ILE A 170 20.95 -0.76 16.83
C ILE A 170 22.09 -0.76 17.86
N SER A 171 21.82 -1.18 19.09
CA SER A 171 22.84 -1.28 20.15
C SER A 171 23.98 -2.22 19.77
N LYS A 172 25.08 -2.21 20.54
CA LYS A 172 26.09 -3.26 20.45
C LYS A 172 25.42 -4.64 20.59
N ASP A 173 25.80 -5.59 19.74
CA ASP A 173 25.23 -6.94 19.61
C ASP A 173 23.73 -6.99 19.27
N GLY A 174 23.11 -5.83 19.03
CA GLY A 174 21.70 -5.68 18.72
C GLY A 174 21.37 -6.00 17.26
N TRP A 175 20.07 -6.07 16.98
CA TRP A 175 19.56 -6.32 15.64
C TRP A 175 18.20 -5.65 15.42
N ARG A 176 17.81 -5.53 14.15
CA ARG A 176 16.45 -5.21 13.70
C ARG A 176 16.07 -6.12 12.54
N SER A 177 14.83 -6.58 12.52
CA SER A 177 14.30 -7.43 11.46
C SER A 177 13.04 -6.82 10.85
N TYR A 178 12.89 -7.02 9.54
CA TYR A 178 11.73 -6.61 8.77
C TYR A 178 11.28 -7.81 7.94
N ALA A 179 9.99 -8.13 8.01
CA ALA A 179 9.45 -9.31 7.36
C ALA A 179 8.55 -8.93 6.17
N THR A 180 8.52 -9.79 5.15
CA THR A 180 7.62 -9.68 4.02
C THR A 180 7.37 -11.05 3.38
N SER A 181 6.29 -11.18 2.62
CA SER A 181 6.01 -12.37 1.81
C SER A 181 6.35 -12.10 0.35
N LEU A 182 7.06 -13.03 -0.28
CA LEU A 182 7.49 -12.94 -1.67
C LEU A 182 7.04 -14.16 -2.48
N GLN A 183 6.73 -13.94 -3.76
CA GLN A 183 6.62 -15.02 -4.75
C GLN A 183 8.00 -15.37 -5.31
N LYS A 184 8.14 -16.59 -5.85
CA LYS A 184 9.34 -17.00 -6.58
C LYS A 184 9.65 -16.00 -7.71
N GLY A 185 10.89 -15.53 -7.76
CA GLY A 185 11.36 -14.57 -8.76
C GLY A 185 11.08 -13.10 -8.43
N GLU A 186 10.31 -12.77 -7.39
CA GLU A 186 10.19 -11.37 -6.96
C GLU A 186 11.53 -10.84 -6.45
N VAL A 187 11.84 -9.60 -6.81
CA VAL A 187 13.09 -8.93 -6.44
C VAL A 187 12.80 -7.90 -5.36
N ILE A 188 13.58 -7.94 -4.28
CA ILE A 188 13.66 -6.86 -3.29
C ILE A 188 14.92 -6.04 -3.51
N HIS A 189 14.77 -4.74 -3.32
CA HIS A 189 15.83 -3.76 -3.29
C HIS A 189 16.04 -3.31 -1.86
N ILE A 190 17.28 -3.35 -1.39
CA ILE A 190 17.64 -2.91 -0.04
C ILE A 190 18.67 -1.80 -0.19
N TYR A 191 18.28 -0.60 0.23
CA TYR A 191 19.17 0.53 0.41
C TYR A 191 19.45 0.68 1.90
N TYR A 192 20.71 0.89 2.27
CA TYR A 192 21.04 1.36 3.61
C TYR A 192 22.30 2.23 3.62
N LYS A 193 22.36 3.13 4.59
CA LYS A 193 23.48 4.03 4.85
C LYS A 193 23.77 4.05 6.35
N VAL A 194 24.91 3.49 6.75
CA VAL A 194 25.39 3.60 8.14
C VAL A 194 25.98 4.99 8.33
N ARG A 195 25.53 5.68 9.38
CA ARG A 195 26.09 6.98 9.76
C ARG A 195 27.42 6.75 10.45
N GLN A 196 28.46 7.43 9.97
CA GLN A 196 29.77 7.39 10.57
C GLN A 196 29.70 7.85 12.04
N ASN A 197 30.26 7.04 12.94
CA ASN A 197 30.49 7.44 14.32
C ASN A 197 32.00 7.65 14.57
N GLU A 198 32.35 8.03 15.80
CA GLU A 198 33.73 8.31 16.24
C GLU A 198 34.71 7.15 15.98
N TYR A 199 34.20 5.91 15.89
CA TYR A 199 34.97 4.69 15.67
C TYR A 199 35.10 4.33 14.18
N ARG A 200 34.64 5.20 13.27
CA ARG A 200 34.59 4.94 11.83
C ARG A 200 33.90 3.62 11.49
N ASN A 201 32.83 3.29 12.22
CA ASN A 201 32.14 2.01 12.11
C ASN A 201 31.86 1.61 10.66
N LEU A 202 32.26 0.38 10.34
CA LEU A 202 32.57 -0.02 8.98
C LEU A 202 31.39 -0.67 8.22
N PHE A 203 30.36 -1.23 8.87
CA PHE A 203 29.13 -1.72 8.22
C PHE A 203 28.16 -2.31 9.26
N ALA A 204 26.90 -2.56 8.88
CA ALA A 204 25.99 -3.44 9.60
C ALA A 204 25.93 -4.77 8.84
N ARG A 205 25.96 -5.91 9.54
CA ARG A 205 25.77 -7.21 8.86
C ARG A 205 24.32 -7.34 8.44
N MET A 206 24.11 -7.74 7.19
CA MET A 206 22.79 -7.94 6.63
C MET A 206 22.54 -9.41 6.28
N TYR A 207 21.34 -9.88 6.61
CA TYR A 207 20.88 -11.23 6.28
C TYR A 207 19.51 -11.16 5.62
N VAL A 208 19.29 -12.00 4.62
CA VAL A 208 17.95 -12.36 4.14
C VAL A 208 17.74 -13.82 4.50
N LEU A 209 16.75 -14.09 5.35
CA LEU A 209 16.45 -15.40 5.92
C LEU A 209 15.03 -15.82 5.54
N ASP A 210 14.81 -17.09 5.22
CA ASP A 210 13.46 -17.65 5.10
C ASP A 210 12.90 -18.06 6.49
N SER A 211 11.67 -18.57 6.52
CA SER A 211 11.05 -19.08 7.76
C SER A 211 11.81 -20.23 8.43
N ASN A 212 12.60 -21.02 7.69
CA ASN A 212 13.38 -22.12 8.24
C ASN A 212 14.70 -21.64 8.85
N GLY A 213 15.32 -20.61 8.26
CA GLY A 213 16.48 -19.93 8.81
C GLY A 213 16.13 -19.08 10.02
N TYR A 214 14.92 -18.56 10.10
CA TYR A 214 14.47 -17.75 11.24
C TYR A 214 13.93 -18.60 12.39
N LYS A 215 14.83 -19.15 13.23
CA LYS A 215 14.45 -20.00 14.40
C LYS A 215 14.57 -19.33 15.76
N SER A 216 15.56 -18.45 15.94
CA SER A 216 15.84 -17.73 17.19
C SER A 216 16.97 -16.72 16.96
N PHE A 217 16.95 -15.61 17.70
CA PHE A 217 17.97 -14.55 17.66
C PHE A 217 19.23 -14.84 18.51
N THR A 218 19.23 -15.95 19.26
CA THR A 218 20.36 -16.37 20.11
C THR A 218 21.36 -17.27 19.40
N ILE A 219 21.04 -17.74 18.19
CA ILE A 219 21.89 -18.64 17.42
C ILE A 219 22.74 -17.83 16.43
N SER A 220 24.00 -18.21 16.27
CA SER A 220 24.91 -17.55 15.32
C SER A 220 24.40 -17.75 13.89
N PRO A 221 24.45 -16.73 13.03
CA PRO A 221 24.10 -16.86 11.60
C PRO A 221 24.91 -17.89 10.81
N ALA A 222 25.98 -18.41 11.42
CA ALA A 222 26.77 -19.52 10.93
C ALA A 222 25.96 -20.84 10.74
N ASP A 223 24.83 -21.00 11.43
CA ASP A 223 24.10 -22.29 11.49
C ASP A 223 22.85 -22.37 10.58
N TYR A 224 22.63 -21.38 9.71
CA TYR A 224 21.40 -21.32 8.89
C TYR A 224 21.55 -21.91 7.48
N SER A 225 20.66 -22.84 7.13
CA SER A 225 20.38 -23.23 5.75
C SER A 225 19.55 -22.15 5.04
N GLY A 226 19.81 -21.90 3.75
CA GLY A 226 19.08 -20.89 2.95
C GLY A 226 19.56 -19.44 3.10
N ARG A 227 20.65 -19.18 3.81
CA ARG A 227 21.20 -17.83 3.98
C ARG A 227 21.78 -17.28 2.68
N THR A 228 21.43 -16.04 2.33
CA THR A 228 22.36 -15.18 1.59
C THR A 228 23.05 -14.30 2.63
N LEU A 229 24.29 -14.64 2.98
CA LEU A 229 25.15 -13.77 3.77
C LEU A 229 25.75 -12.74 2.83
N LEU A 230 25.46 -11.48 3.10
CA LEU A 230 26.00 -10.37 2.32
C LEU A 230 26.96 -9.63 3.24
N TYR A 231 28.25 -9.84 2.99
CA TYR A 231 29.29 -8.96 3.50
C TYR A 231 29.24 -7.69 2.67
N SER A 232 28.31 -6.83 3.05
CA SER A 232 28.19 -5.50 2.51
C SER A 232 29.22 -4.67 3.28
N THR A 233 30.46 -4.72 2.80
CA THR A 233 31.51 -3.82 3.25
C THR A 233 31.28 -2.52 2.53
N ASN A 234 31.00 -1.46 3.29
CA ASN A 234 31.08 -0.11 2.76
C ASN A 234 32.57 0.14 2.48
N GLU A 235 33.06 -0.31 1.31
CA GLU A 235 34.36 0.11 0.82
C GLU A 235 34.33 1.63 0.86
N ARG A 236 35.35 2.23 1.48
CA ARG A 236 35.46 3.62 1.96
C ARG A 236 35.03 4.73 0.97
N GLU A 237 34.72 4.38 -0.27
CA GLU A 237 34.31 5.27 -1.36
C GLU A 237 32.80 5.28 -1.64
N ARG A 238 31.97 4.46 -0.96
CA ARG A 238 30.51 4.47 -1.13
C ARG A 238 29.79 5.01 0.10
N ASP A 239 28.97 6.03 -0.11
CA ASP A 239 28.13 6.63 0.93
C ASP A 239 26.89 5.77 1.28
N TYR A 240 26.60 4.74 0.51
CA TYR A 240 25.45 3.85 0.67
C TYR A 240 25.65 2.52 -0.05
N GLU A 241 24.90 1.51 0.38
CA GLU A 241 24.82 0.24 -0.32
C GLU A 241 23.43 0.01 -0.89
N GLN A 242 23.40 -0.51 -2.13
CA GLN A 242 22.18 -0.92 -2.79
C GLN A 242 22.30 -2.38 -3.21
N LEU A 243 21.54 -3.23 -2.54
CA LEU A 243 21.46 -4.65 -2.85
C LEU A 243 20.18 -4.94 -3.65
N LYS A 244 20.27 -5.88 -4.58
CA LYS A 244 19.13 -6.58 -5.15
C LYS A 244 19.20 -8.04 -4.77
N TRP A 245 18.08 -8.61 -4.32
CA TRP A 245 17.97 -10.02 -4.01
C TRP A 245 16.66 -10.60 -4.57
N THR A 246 16.75 -11.77 -5.17
CA THR A 246 15.62 -12.43 -5.83
C THR A 246 15.15 -13.61 -5.00
N ALA A 247 13.86 -13.67 -4.71
CA ALA A 247 13.27 -14.77 -3.95
C ALA A 247 13.40 -16.10 -4.72
N PRO A 248 14.09 -17.11 -4.15
CA PRO A 248 14.27 -18.39 -4.83
C PRO A 248 12.97 -19.21 -4.88
N GLU A 249 12.09 -19.04 -3.89
CA GLU A 249 10.82 -19.73 -3.77
C GLU A 249 9.75 -18.79 -3.21
N LYS A 250 8.49 -19.23 -3.25
CA LYS A 250 7.40 -18.54 -2.56
C LYS A 250 7.56 -18.73 -1.05
N GLY A 251 7.54 -17.66 -0.28
CA GLY A 251 7.65 -17.77 1.17
C GLY A 251 7.69 -16.45 1.92
N ASN A 252 7.85 -16.57 3.24
CA ASN A 252 8.11 -15.44 4.12
C ASN A 252 9.61 -15.27 4.29
N TYR A 253 10.05 -14.02 4.20
CA TYR A 253 11.45 -13.64 4.27
C TYR A 253 11.66 -12.53 5.29
N TYR A 254 12.79 -12.60 5.97
CA TYR A 254 13.21 -11.69 7.03
C TYR A 254 14.52 -11.02 6.61
N ILE A 255 14.48 -9.69 6.51
CA ILE A 255 15.64 -8.84 6.27
C ILE A 255 16.14 -8.38 7.63
N VAL A 256 17.36 -8.76 8.00
CA VAL A 256 17.94 -8.50 9.32
C VAL A 256 19.16 -7.63 9.20
N PHE A 257 19.18 -6.51 9.92
CA PHE A 257 20.38 -5.70 10.17
C PHE A 257 20.91 -6.03 11.56
N ARG A 258 22.20 -6.34 11.67
CA ARG A 258 22.84 -6.72 12.93
C ARG A 258 24.12 -5.92 13.17
N ASN A 259 24.28 -5.48 14.41
CA ASN A 259 25.49 -4.83 14.89
C ASN A 259 26.32 -5.82 15.70
N VAL A 260 27.31 -6.47 15.09
CA VAL A 260 28.26 -7.36 15.81
C VAL A 260 29.68 -6.84 15.81
N ASP A 261 30.03 -5.99 14.83
CA ASP A 261 31.41 -5.56 14.63
C ASP A 261 31.70 -4.19 15.27
N SER A 262 30.66 -3.45 15.66
CA SER A 262 30.83 -2.15 16.33
C SER A 262 30.73 -2.28 17.86
N PRO A 263 31.66 -1.67 18.61
CA PRO A 263 31.59 -1.61 20.06
C PRO A 263 30.51 -0.65 20.59
N GLN A 264 29.92 0.18 19.72
CA GLN A 264 28.87 1.14 20.06
C GLN A 264 27.57 0.88 19.28
N ALA A 265 26.53 1.66 19.56
CA ALA A 265 25.32 1.65 18.76
C ALA A 265 25.59 2.13 17.33
N LEU A 266 25.05 1.41 16.35
CA LEU A 266 25.03 1.82 14.94
C LEU A 266 23.76 2.62 14.67
N ARG A 267 23.91 3.75 13.98
CA ARG A 267 22.79 4.51 13.43
C ARG A 267 22.80 4.37 11.92
N PHE A 268 21.63 4.12 11.33
CA PHE A 268 21.53 3.95 9.89
C PHE A 268 20.18 4.41 9.35
N ASP A 269 20.21 4.82 8.10
CA ASP A 269 19.04 5.07 7.28
C ASP A 269 18.86 3.87 6.34
N TYR A 270 17.63 3.41 6.12
CA TYR A 270 17.39 2.27 5.23
C TYR A 270 16.03 2.36 4.52
N LYS A 271 15.94 1.65 3.39
CA LYS A 271 14.71 1.43 2.64
C LYS A 271 14.73 0.05 2.00
N ILE A 272 13.69 -0.75 2.25
CA ILE A 272 13.48 -2.07 1.66
C ILE A 272 12.22 -1.97 0.80
N TYR A 273 12.31 -2.32 -0.48
CA TYR A 273 11.18 -2.17 -1.40
C TYR A 273 11.19 -3.14 -2.57
N LYS A 274 10.02 -3.34 -3.18
CA LYS A 274 9.84 -3.94 -4.51
C LYS A 274 9.55 -2.84 -5.52
N GLN A 275 10.04 -2.97 -6.74
CA GLN A 275 9.81 -2.01 -7.81
C GLN A 275 8.82 -2.59 -8.83
N TYR A 276 7.78 -1.81 -9.18
CA TYR A 276 6.77 -2.13 -10.18
C TYR A 276 6.71 -1.04 -11.25
#